data_AF-A0A0Q7Q614-F1
#
_entry.id   AF-A0A0Q7Q614-F1
#
_cell.length_a   1.000
_cell.length_b   1.000
_cell.length_c   1.000
_cell.angle_alpha   90.00
_cell.angle_beta   90.00
_cell.angle_gamma   90.00
#
_symmetry.space_group_name_H-M   'P 1'
#
loop_
_entity.id
_entity.type
_entity.pdbx_description
1 polymer ?
#
loop_
_entity_poly.entity_id
_entity_poly.type
_entity_poly.pdbx_seq_one_letter_code
_entity_poly.pdbx_strand_id
1 'polypeptide(L)'
;MAQSVRQIARQRALETQKLRRSEQKILDKRRSAIGVRIAVALEERDAAVGRHEAVAGEALTELTREVGVRIADVENWVPGVTAAEARRLMRSAEVMELS
;
A
#
# COMPACT_ATOMS: atom_id res chain seq x y z
N MET A 1 27.96 -27.66 -49.15
CA MET A 1 28.34 -27.88 -47.74
C MET A 1 27.07 -28.10 -46.92
N ALA A 2 26.72 -29.34 -46.60
CA ALA A 2 25.54 -29.66 -45.78
C ALA A 2 25.85 -29.46 -44.29
N GLN A 3 25.06 -28.65 -43.58
CA GLN A 3 25.16 -28.55 -42.12
C GLN A 3 24.85 -29.90 -41.47
N SER A 4 25.62 -30.28 -40.46
CA SER A 4 25.36 -31.53 -39.76
C SER A 4 24.06 -31.43 -38.94
N VAL A 5 23.34 -32.54 -38.77
CA VAL A 5 22.11 -32.63 -37.97
C VAL A 5 22.29 -31.99 -36.58
N ARG A 6 23.48 -32.11 -35.98
CA ARG A 6 23.85 -31.50 -34.70
C ARG A 6 23.83 -29.96 -34.74
N GLN A 7 24.31 -29.34 -35.82
CA GLN A 7 24.31 -27.88 -35.97
C GLN A 7 22.89 -27.33 -36.10
N ILE A 8 22.04 -27.99 -36.89
CA ILE A 8 20.63 -27.62 -37.06
C ILE A 8 19.88 -27.75 -35.73
N ALA A 9 20.07 -28.85 -35.00
CA ALA A 9 19.47 -29.06 -33.68
C ALA A 9 19.92 -27.98 -32.68
N ARG A 10 21.21 -27.65 -32.64
CA ARG A 10 21.75 -26.60 -31.77
C ARG A 10 21.15 -25.23 -32.11
N GLN A 11 21.06 -24.88 -33.39
CA GLN A 11 20.50 -23.59 -33.80
C GLN A 11 19.03 -23.47 -33.38
N ARG A 12 18.23 -24.52 -33.61
CA ARG A 12 16.82 -24.54 -33.17
C ARG A 12 16.67 -24.41 -31.66
N ALA A 13 17.52 -25.10 -30.88
CA ALA A 13 17.51 -24.99 -29.42
C ALA A 13 17.85 -23.56 -28.95
N LEU A 14 18.83 -22.91 -29.58
CA LEU A 14 19.21 -21.53 -29.25
C LEU A 14 18.10 -20.52 -29.57
N GLU A 15 17.43 -20.65 -30.72
CA GLU A 15 16.32 -19.77 -31.08
C GLU A 15 15.13 -19.93 -30.12
N THR A 16 14.76 -21.16 -29.77
CA THR A 16 13.72 -21.41 -28.76
C THR A 16 14.09 -20.81 -27.40
N GLN A 17 15.35 -20.90 -26.98
CA GLN A 17 15.78 -20.28 -25.71
C GLN A 17 15.73 -18.75 -25.76
N LYS A 18 16.11 -18.13 -26.88
CA LYS A 18 16.03 -16.67 -27.06
C LYS A 18 14.58 -16.19 -26.95
N LEU A 19 13.65 -16.86 -27.64
CA LEU A 19 12.22 -16.54 -27.60
C LEU A 19 11.69 -16.60 -26.17
N ARG A 20 11.88 -17.72 -25.47
CA ARG A 20 11.44 -17.85 -24.07
C ARG A 20 12.02 -16.78 -23.16
N ARG A 21 13.31 -16.47 -23.30
CA ARG A 21 13.96 -15.40 -22.51
C ARG A 21 13.36 -14.03 -22.83
N SER A 22 13.02 -13.76 -24.08
CA SER A 22 12.40 -12.49 -24.47
C SER A 22 10.98 -12.36 -23.91
N GLU A 23 10.18 -13.42 -23.99
CA GLU A 23 8.83 -13.47 -23.42
C GLU A 23 8.88 -13.29 -21.90
N GLN A 24 9.77 -14.00 -21.23
CA GLN A 24 9.96 -13.88 -19.79
C GLN A 24 10.33 -12.45 -19.38
N LYS A 25 11.25 -11.79 -20.11
CA LYS A 25 11.62 -10.39 -19.86
C LYS A 25 10.43 -9.44 -20.02
N ILE A 26 9.59 -9.65 -21.02
CA ILE A 26 8.39 -8.82 -21.24
C ILE A 26 7.40 -9.02 -20.09
N LEU A 27 7.16 -10.27 -19.69
CA LEU A 27 6.27 -10.60 -18.58
C LEU A 27 6.80 -10.01 -17.26
N ASP A 28 8.09 -10.12 -16.98
CA ASP A 28 8.69 -9.61 -15.75
C ASP A 28 8.69 -8.08 -15.72
N LYS A 29 8.93 -7.41 -16.87
CA LYS A 29 8.77 -5.95 -16.98
C LYS A 29 7.32 -5.54 -16.68
N ARG A 30 6.34 -6.26 -17.25
CA ARG A 30 4.92 -5.97 -17.03
C ARG A 30 4.50 -6.20 -15.58
N ARG A 31 4.93 -7.31 -14.98
CA ARG A 31 4.70 -7.62 -13.55
C ARG A 31 5.30 -6.55 -12.65
N SER A 32 6.53 -6.14 -12.92
CA SER A 32 7.21 -5.09 -12.14
C SER A 32 6.45 -3.76 -12.21
N ALA A 33 6.02 -3.35 -13.41
CA ALA A 33 5.25 -2.12 -13.58
C ALA A 33 3.89 -2.18 -12.86
N ILE A 34 3.20 -3.32 -12.90
CA ILE A 34 1.96 -3.53 -12.15
C ILE A 34 2.22 -3.49 -10.64
N GLY A 35 3.27 -4.17 -10.17
CA GLY A 35 3.67 -4.18 -8.76
C GLY A 35 3.94 -2.78 -8.21
N VAL A 36 4.69 -1.95 -8.96
CA VAL A 36 4.93 -0.55 -8.59
C VAL A 36 3.62 0.23 -8.49
N ARG A 37 2.71 0.07 -9.47
CA ARG A 37 1.40 0.74 -9.43
C ARG A 37 0.56 0.33 -8.22
N ILE A 38 0.57 -0.95 -7.85
CA ILE A 38 -0.13 -1.45 -6.67
C ILE A 38 0.48 -0.84 -5.40
N ALA A 39 1.81 -0.87 -5.27
CA ALA A 39 2.49 -0.32 -4.11
C ALA A 39 2.16 1.17 -3.92
N VAL A 40 2.28 1.98 -4.98
CA VAL A 40 1.94 3.41 -4.94
C VAL A 40 0.47 3.62 -4.50
N ALA A 41 -0.48 2.87 -5.09
CA ALA A 41 -1.88 3.03 -4.74
C ALA A 41 -2.17 2.64 -3.27
N LEU A 42 -1.47 1.65 -2.71
CA LEU A 42 -1.60 1.28 -1.31
C LEU A 42 -1.01 2.35 -0.38
N GLU A 43 0.17 2.88 -0.70
CA GLU A 43 0.80 3.96 0.07
C GLU A 43 -0.06 5.24 0.04
N GLU A 44 -0.60 5.60 -1.13
CA GLU A 44 -1.52 6.75 -1.26
C GLU A 44 -2.79 6.56 -0.45
N ARG A 45 -3.35 5.34 -0.44
CA ARG A 45 -4.50 4.99 0.39
C ARG A 45 -4.16 5.13 1.87
N ASP A 46 -3.05 4.57 2.30
CA ASP A 46 -2.66 4.56 3.71
C ASP A 46 -2.36 5.99 4.20
N ALA A 47 -1.75 6.82 3.36
CA ALA A 47 -1.58 8.24 3.62
C ALA A 47 -2.94 8.98 3.72
N ALA A 48 -3.90 8.66 2.85
CA ALA A 48 -5.24 9.24 2.91
C ALA A 48 -6.01 8.83 4.18
N VAL A 49 -5.95 7.54 4.55
CA VAL A 49 -6.50 7.04 5.81
C VAL A 49 -5.87 7.77 6.99
N GLY A 50 -4.54 7.87 7.03
CA GLY A 50 -3.82 8.56 8.10
C GLY A 50 -4.25 10.02 8.27
N ARG A 51 -4.47 10.76 7.16
CA ARG A 51 -5.00 12.13 7.22
C ARG A 51 -6.39 12.20 7.82
N HIS A 52 -7.28 11.30 7.42
CA HIS A 52 -8.64 11.26 7.98
C HIS A 52 -8.65 10.84 9.45
N GLU A 53 -7.77 9.93 9.86
CA GLU A 53 -7.60 9.56 11.27
C GLU A 53 -7.08 10.74 12.11
N ALA A 54 -6.14 11.54 11.60
CA ALA A 54 -5.65 12.74 12.27
C ALA A 54 -6.77 13.76 12.49
N VAL A 55 -7.56 14.07 11.45
CA VAL A 55 -8.72 14.97 11.56
C VAL A 55 -9.73 14.46 12.60
N ALA A 56 -10.01 13.14 12.62
CA ALA A 56 -10.86 12.56 13.66
C ALA A 56 -10.26 12.69 15.06
N GLY A 57 -8.94 12.53 15.19
CA GLY A 57 -8.19 12.71 16.43
C GLY A 57 -8.20 14.15 16.95
N GLU A 58 -8.08 15.14 16.06
CA GLU A 58 -8.23 16.57 16.39
C GLU A 58 -9.63 16.85 16.94
N ALA A 59 -10.68 16.42 16.24
CA ALA A 59 -12.07 16.58 16.68
C ALA A 59 -12.34 15.89 18.04
N LEU A 60 -11.75 14.71 18.28
CA LEU A 60 -11.81 14.03 19.57
C LEU A 60 -11.06 14.79 20.68
N THR A 61 -9.96 15.45 20.32
CA THR A 61 -9.20 16.30 21.24
C THR A 61 -10.01 17.52 21.64
N GLU A 62 -10.67 18.19 20.69
CA GLU A 62 -11.61 19.27 20.97
C GLU A 62 -12.76 18.77 21.89
N LEU A 63 -13.40 17.66 21.54
CA LEU A 63 -14.52 17.09 22.32
C LEU A 63 -14.11 16.76 23.77
N THR A 64 -12.89 16.26 23.98
CA THR A 64 -12.46 15.80 25.30
C THR A 64 -11.77 16.88 26.12
N ARG A 65 -10.95 17.74 25.50
CA ARG A 65 -10.15 18.76 26.19
C ARG A 65 -10.86 20.10 26.28
N GLU A 66 -11.60 20.50 25.24
CA GLU A 66 -12.28 21.81 25.20
C GLU A 66 -13.73 21.71 25.66
N VAL A 67 -14.49 20.74 25.14
CA VAL A 67 -15.88 20.52 25.55
C VAL A 67 -15.96 19.75 26.88
N GLY A 68 -14.90 19.02 27.26
CA GLY A 68 -14.78 18.36 28.56
C GLY A 68 -15.44 16.99 28.66
N VAL A 69 -15.76 16.34 27.54
CA VAL A 69 -16.28 14.96 27.55
C VAL A 69 -15.20 14.01 28.07
N ARG A 70 -15.52 13.21 29.09
CA ARG A 70 -14.59 12.18 29.56
C ARG A 70 -14.39 11.16 28.45
N ILE A 71 -13.14 10.77 28.23
CA ILE A 71 -12.76 9.78 27.20
C ILE A 71 -13.54 8.45 27.30
N ALA A 72 -13.93 8.05 28.53
CA ALA A 72 -14.73 6.85 28.78
C ALA A 72 -16.16 6.94 28.25
N ASP A 73 -16.68 8.15 28.06
CA ASP A 73 -18.06 8.43 27.65
C ASP A 73 -18.15 8.80 26.16
N VAL A 74 -17.05 8.76 25.40
CA VAL A 74 -17.00 9.18 23.97
C VAL A 74 -17.96 8.38 23.10
N GLU A 75 -18.15 7.09 23.38
CA GLU A 75 -19.04 6.21 22.62
C GLU A 75 -20.50 6.69 22.63
N ASN A 76 -20.91 7.47 23.66
CA ASN A 76 -22.24 8.07 23.72
C ASN A 76 -22.45 9.18 22.68
N TRP A 77 -21.38 9.77 22.17
CA TRP A 77 -21.39 10.89 21.21
C TRP A 77 -20.96 10.45 19.82
N VAL A 78 -20.06 9.47 19.74
CA VAL A 78 -19.54 8.93 18.49
C VAL A 78 -19.74 7.41 18.48
N PRO A 79 -20.92 6.95 18.01
CA PRO A 79 -21.23 5.53 17.98
C PRO A 79 -20.18 4.72 17.21
N GLY A 80 -19.71 3.61 17.82
CA GLY A 80 -18.69 2.75 17.24
C GLY A 80 -17.25 3.20 17.50
N VAL A 81 -17.02 4.34 18.15
CA VAL A 81 -15.69 4.77 18.60
C VAL A 81 -15.54 4.50 20.09
N THR A 82 -14.81 3.43 20.41
CA THR A 82 -14.50 3.08 21.80
C THR A 82 -13.50 4.06 22.41
N ALA A 83 -13.41 4.09 23.75
CA ALA A 83 -12.40 4.90 24.44
C ALA A 83 -10.95 4.52 24.10
N ALA A 84 -10.70 3.27 23.69
CA ALA A 84 -9.38 2.84 23.22
C ALA A 84 -9.08 3.39 21.82
N GLU A 85 -10.08 3.35 20.94
CA GLU A 85 -10.01 3.88 19.59
C GLU A 85 -9.81 5.40 19.58
N ALA A 86 -10.59 6.11 20.41
CA ALA A 86 -10.48 7.55 20.55
C ALA A 86 -9.05 7.97 20.93
N ARG A 87 -8.44 7.26 21.90
CA ARG A 87 -7.03 7.52 22.29
C ARG A 87 -6.04 7.20 21.17
N ARG A 88 -6.31 6.21 20.32
CA ARG A 88 -5.43 5.92 19.16
C ARG A 88 -5.48 7.05 18.16
N LEU A 89 -6.68 7.49 17.77
CA LEU A 89 -6.89 8.58 16.81
C LEU A 89 -6.30 9.90 17.31
N MET A 90 -6.50 10.24 18.59
CA MET A 90 -5.88 11.43 19.19
C MET A 90 -4.34 11.39 19.12
N ARG A 91 -3.71 10.22 19.29
CA ARG A 91 -2.26 10.08 19.09
C ARG A 91 -1.86 10.20 17.62
N SER A 92 -2.66 9.69 16.68
CA SER A 92 -2.41 9.85 15.25
C SER A 92 -2.39 11.32 14.85
N ALA A 93 -3.27 12.15 15.43
CA ALA A 93 -3.27 13.60 15.24
C ALA A 93 -1.97 14.24 15.75
N GLU A 94 -1.57 13.93 16.99
CA GLU A 94 -0.32 14.44 17.59
C GLU A 94 0.92 14.08 16.74
N VAL A 95 0.96 12.89 16.14
CA VAL A 95 2.06 12.47 15.26
C VAL A 95 2.03 13.23 13.93
N MET A 96 0.86 13.49 13.37
CA MET A 96 0.71 14.20 12.10
C MET A 96 1.07 15.68 12.21
N GLU A 97 0.77 16.34 13.33
CA GLU A 97 1.20 17.73 13.57
C GLU A 97 2.73 17.89 13.62
N LEU A 98 3.46 16.82 13.95
CA LEU A 98 4.92 16.81 14.10
C LEU A 98 5.67 16.33 12.83
N SER A 99 4.95 15.90 11.79
CA SER A 99 5.50 15.31 10.56
C SER A 99 5.54 16.31 9.41
#